data_AF-A0A939VW40-F1
#
_entry.id   AF-A0A939VW40-F1
#
_cell.length_a   1.000
_cell.length_b   1.000
_cell.length_c   1.000
_cell.angle_alpha   90.00
_cell.angle_beta   90.00
_cell.angle_gamma   90.00
#
_symmetry.space_group_name_H-M   'P 1'
#
loop_
_entity.id
_entity.type
_entity.pdbx_description
1 polymer ?
#
loop_
_entity_poly.entity_id
_entity_poly.type
_entity_poly.pdbx_seq_one_letter_code
_entity_poly.pdbx_strand_id
1 'polypeptide(L)'
;MILKQEEFSAALRKKISAAGSQSALAEKLGMTQSRISDYLRGRFQVHDITIGTLYKLFPEMEIDLHSCEHSNEGMAEKMEEMLLKIYRSLPEDQQIKCFAMLLSNFGKKKGD
;
A
#
# COMPACT_ATOMS: atom_id res chain seq x y z
N MET A 1 -0.93 -0.94 5.22
CA MET A 1 -0.14 -0.77 3.98
C MET A 1 -0.18 -2.07 3.19
N ILE A 2 -0.55 -2.07 1.90
CA ILE A 2 -0.60 -3.30 1.09
C ILE A 2 0.83 -3.60 0.59
N LEU A 3 1.37 -4.78 0.92
CA LEU A 3 2.68 -5.22 0.42
C LEU A 3 2.60 -5.42 -1.11
N LYS A 4 3.33 -4.60 -1.87
CA LYS A 4 3.37 -4.70 -3.34
C LYS A 4 4.38 -5.74 -3.80
N GLN A 5 4.15 -6.29 -4.99
CA GLN A 5 5.05 -7.27 -5.61
C GLN A 5 6.50 -6.76 -5.77
N GLU A 6 6.65 -5.49 -6.12
CA GLU A 6 7.95 -4.85 -6.29
C GLU A 6 8.70 -4.71 -4.95
N GLU A 7 7.98 -4.33 -3.89
CA GLU A 7 8.51 -4.21 -2.53
C GLU A 7 8.94 -5.57 -1.99
N PHE A 8 8.12 -6.60 -2.19
CA PHE A 8 8.46 -7.98 -1.88
C PHE A 8 9.73 -8.43 -2.62
N SER A 9 9.81 -8.17 -3.93
CA SER A 9 10.96 -8.54 -4.75
C SER A 9 12.23 -7.82 -4.31
N ALA A 10 12.14 -6.53 -3.98
CA ALA A 10 13.24 -5.74 -3.45
C ALA A 10 13.72 -6.26 -2.09
N ALA A 11 12.78 -6.56 -1.18
CA ALA A 11 13.09 -7.15 0.13
C ALA A 11 13.77 -8.52 -0.01
N LEU A 12 13.29 -9.36 -0.93
CA LEU A 12 13.88 -10.66 -1.20
C LEU A 12 15.31 -10.54 -1.77
N ARG A 13 15.56 -9.60 -2.69
CA ARG A 13 16.92 -9.31 -3.20
C ARG A 13 17.87 -8.88 -2.08
N LYS A 14 17.41 -8.06 -1.14
CA LYS A 14 18.21 -7.68 0.04
C LYS A 14 18.58 -8.89 0.90
N LYS A 15 17.63 -9.80 1.17
CA LYS A 15 17.90 -11.04 1.92
C LYS A 15 18.91 -11.95 1.19
N ILE A 16 18.79 -12.07 -0.14
CA ILE A 16 19.74 -12.85 -0.96
C ILE A 16 21.14 -12.24 -0.90
N SER A 17 21.24 -10.91 -1.03
CA SER A 17 22.52 -10.21 -0.92
C SER A 17 23.16 -10.38 0.45
N ALA A 18 22.38 -10.32 1.53
CA ALA A 18 22.87 -10.56 2.90
C ALA A 18 23.30 -12.01 3.14
N ALA A 19 22.66 -12.98 2.47
CA ALA A 19 23.06 -14.38 2.50
C ALA A 19 24.20 -14.74 1.53
N GLY A 20 24.58 -13.81 0.64
CA GLY A 20 25.61 -14.00 -0.40
C GLY A 20 25.09 -14.60 -1.72
N SER A 21 24.12 -15.53 -1.68
CA SER A 21 23.54 -16.11 -2.89
C SER A 21 22.12 -16.67 -2.67
N GLN A 22 21.42 -16.98 -3.77
CA GLN A 22 20.11 -17.65 -3.70
C GLN A 22 20.21 -19.03 -3.04
N SER A 23 21.27 -19.79 -3.35
CA SER A 23 21.49 -21.13 -2.79
C SER A 23 21.76 -21.05 -1.29
N ALA A 24 22.60 -20.10 -0.85
CA ALA A 24 22.90 -19.90 0.56
C ALA A 24 21.67 -19.46 1.36
N LEU A 25 20.83 -18.58 0.80
CA LEU A 25 19.55 -18.22 1.43
C LEU A 25 18.61 -19.43 1.51
N ALA A 26 18.53 -20.22 0.43
CA ALA A 26 17.67 -21.40 0.37
C ALA A 26 18.07 -22.45 1.42
N GLU A 27 19.38 -22.73 1.54
CA GLU A 27 19.93 -23.62 2.57
C GLU A 27 19.61 -23.12 3.98
N LYS A 28 19.87 -21.83 4.25
CA LYS A 28 19.57 -21.20 5.56
C LYS A 28 18.10 -21.32 5.95
N LEU A 29 17.19 -21.29 4.98
CA LEU A 29 15.74 -21.34 5.19
C LEU A 29 15.14 -22.74 5.07
N GLY A 30 15.94 -23.76 4.75
CA GLY A 30 15.44 -25.12 4.47
C GLY A 30 14.50 -25.16 3.27
N MET A 31 14.81 -24.39 2.22
CA MET A 31 14.04 -24.28 0.97
C MET A 31 14.89 -24.70 -0.23
N THR A 32 14.26 -24.97 -1.37
CA THR A 32 15.00 -25.20 -2.62
C THR A 32 15.38 -23.87 -3.26
N GLN A 33 16.56 -23.81 -3.89
CA GLN A 33 17.00 -22.61 -4.61
C GLN A 33 16.04 -22.25 -5.76
N SER A 34 15.44 -23.25 -6.42
CA SER A 34 14.40 -23.03 -7.43
C SER A 34 13.20 -22.27 -6.88
N ARG A 35 12.76 -22.56 -5.65
CA ARG A 35 11.64 -21.85 -5.01
C ARG A 35 11.94 -20.36 -4.81
N ILE A 36 13.17 -20.03 -4.40
CA ILE A 36 13.61 -18.63 -4.28
C ILE A 36 13.69 -17.96 -5.66
N SER A 37 14.16 -18.68 -6.67
CA SER A 37 14.20 -18.19 -8.05
C SER A 37 12.80 -17.88 -8.58
N ASP A 38 11.81 -18.72 -8.26
CA ASP A 38 10.42 -18.52 -8.68
C ASP A 38 9.80 -17.26 -8.07
N TYR A 39 10.08 -17.00 -6.80
CA TYR A 39 9.66 -15.77 -6.14
C TYR A 39 10.29 -14.52 -6.78
N LEU A 40 11.60 -14.57 -7.10
CA LEU A 40 12.30 -13.46 -7.76
C LEU A 40 11.79 -13.17 -9.17
N ARG A 41 11.40 -14.21 -9.90
CA ARG A 41 10.87 -14.09 -11.28
C ARG A 41 9.39 -13.70 -11.31
N GLY A 42 8.73 -13.59 -10.17
CA GLY A 42 7.31 -13.28 -10.09
C GLY A 42 6.41 -14.41 -10.60
N ARG A 43 6.90 -15.66 -10.62
CA ARG A 43 6.06 -16.84 -10.94
C ARG A 43 4.98 -17.07 -9.88
N PHE A 44 5.23 -16.60 -8.66
CA PHE A 44 4.24 -16.48 -7.60
C PHE A 44 4.05 -15.00 -7.28
N GLN A 45 2.81 -14.54 -7.30
CA GLN A 45 2.47 -13.22 -6.80
C GLN A 45 2.51 -13.25 -5.27
N VAL A 46 2.71 -12.09 -4.65
CA VAL A 46 2.84 -12.00 -3.19
C VAL A 46 1.59 -12.52 -2.46
N HIS A 47 0.41 -12.42 -3.10
CA HIS A 47 -0.84 -12.96 -2.58
C HIS A 47 -0.95 -14.49 -2.68
N ASP A 48 -0.13 -15.14 -3.51
CA ASP A 48 -0.05 -16.60 -3.61
C ASP A 48 0.90 -17.21 -2.55
N ILE A 49 1.64 -16.36 -1.83
CA ILE A 49 2.63 -16.80 -0.84
C ILE A 49 1.95 -16.97 0.52
N THR A 50 2.02 -18.18 1.06
CA THR A 50 1.52 -18.47 2.41
C THR A 50 2.21 -17.59 3.47
N ILE A 51 1.45 -17.19 4.49
CA ILE A 51 1.97 -16.43 5.65
C ILE A 51 3.16 -17.16 6.30
N GLY A 52 3.10 -18.49 6.43
CA GLY A 52 4.20 -19.28 6.97
C GLY A 52 5.49 -19.18 6.14
N THR A 53 5.39 -19.01 4.82
CA THR A 53 6.56 -18.74 3.96
C THR A 53 7.07 -17.32 4.16
N LEU A 54 6.19 -16.33 4.31
CA LEU A 54 6.60 -14.95 4.59
C LEU A 54 7.38 -14.85 5.91
N TYR A 55 6.93 -15.52 6.98
CA TYR A 55 7.66 -15.58 8.25
C TYR A 55 9.02 -16.25 8.14
N LYS A 56 9.16 -17.29 7.31
CA LYS A 56 10.48 -17.90 7.06
C LYS A 56 11.42 -16.91 6.36
N LEU A 57 10.93 -16.21 5.34
CA LEU A 57 11.73 -15.25 4.57
C LEU A 57 12.08 -13.99 5.37
N PHE A 58 11.13 -13.53 6.19
CA PHE A 58 11.20 -12.29 6.96
C PHE A 58 10.77 -12.56 8.42
N PRO A 59 11.65 -13.11 9.26
CA PRO A 59 11.29 -13.48 10.65
C PRO A 59 10.86 -12.29 11.52
N GLU A 60 11.37 -11.10 11.22
CA GLU A 60 11.07 -9.85 11.93
C GLU A 60 9.93 -9.08 11.27
N MET A 61 9.18 -9.70 10.35
CA MET A 61 8.04 -9.06 9.70
C MET A 61 6.86 -8.97 10.68
N GLU A 62 6.30 -7.78 10.77
CA GLU A 62 5.03 -7.53 11.46
C GLU A 62 3.89 -7.44 10.43
N ILE A 63 2.74 -8.02 10.78
CA ILE A 63 1.53 -7.93 9.98
C ILE A 63 0.56 -7.00 10.70
N ASP A 64 0.34 -5.83 10.12
CA ASP A 64 -0.69 -4.90 10.57
C ASP A 64 -2.02 -5.26 9.89
N LEU A 65 -2.94 -5.82 10.68
CA LEU A 65 -4.30 -6.21 10.26
C LEU A 65 -5.31 -5.06 10.38
N HIS A 66 -4.97 -3.98 11.08
CA HIS A 66 -5.88 -2.87 11.38
C HIS A 66 -5.92 -1.83 10.27
N SER A 67 -4.85 -1.70 9.47
CA SER A 67 -4.83 -0.78 8.32
C SER A 67 -5.66 -1.25 7.11
N CYS A 68 -6.38 -2.37 7.21
CA CYS A 68 -7.37 -2.79 6.22
C CYS A 68 -8.71 -2.02 6.32
N GLU A 69 -9.00 -1.37 7.46
CA GLU A 69 -10.23 -0.57 7.62
C GLU A 69 -10.06 0.89 7.18
N HIS A 70 -8.82 1.34 6.92
CA HIS A 70 -8.50 2.77 6.77
C HIS A 70 -7.69 3.13 5.52
N SER A 71 -7.79 2.35 4.43
CA SER A 71 -7.09 2.68 3.17
C SER A 71 -7.58 3.97 2.50
N ASN A 72 -8.71 4.54 2.97
CA ASN A 72 -9.21 5.84 2.52
C ASN A 72 -8.82 7.02 3.42
N GLU A 73 -8.35 6.82 4.65
CA GLU A 73 -8.12 7.94 5.58
C GLU A 73 -6.96 8.82 5.13
N GLY A 74 -5.80 8.24 4.80
CA GLY A 74 -4.66 9.03 4.32
C GLY A 74 -4.87 9.69 2.95
N MET A 75 -5.83 9.21 2.14
CA MET A 75 -6.19 9.84 0.87
C MET A 75 -7.25 10.92 1.08
N ALA A 76 -8.24 10.68 1.93
CA ALA A 76 -9.26 11.64 2.33
C ALA A 76 -8.63 12.84 3.04
N GLU A 77 -7.71 12.61 3.98
CA GLU A 77 -6.98 13.67 4.68
C GLU A 77 -6.14 14.51 3.72
N LYS A 78 -5.41 13.89 2.78
CA LYS A 78 -4.64 14.62 1.77
C LYS A 78 -5.53 15.40 0.80
N MET A 79 -6.67 14.84 0.44
CA MET A 79 -7.65 15.48 -0.42
C MET A 79 -8.32 16.66 0.30
N GLU A 80 -8.68 16.50 1.57
CA GLU A 80 -9.21 17.54 2.44
C GLU A 80 -8.19 18.69 2.60
N GLU A 81 -6.93 18.37 2.89
CA GLU A 81 -5.87 19.36 3.02
C GLU A 81 -5.67 20.16 1.72
N MET A 82 -5.72 19.49 0.57
CA MET A 82 -5.61 20.13 -0.74
C MET A 82 -6.82 21.03 -1.04
N LEU A 83 -8.04 20.54 -0.77
CA LEU A 83 -9.27 21.32 -0.95
C LEU A 83 -9.28 22.57 -0.05
N LEU A 84 -8.85 22.44 1.20
CA LEU A 84 -8.73 23.57 2.13
C LEU A 84 -7.67 24.57 1.70
N LYS A 85 -6.53 24.11 1.16
CA LYS A 85 -5.49 25.00 0.60
C LYS A 85 -6.01 25.80 -0.59
N ILE A 86 -6.69 25.14 -1.52
CA ILE A 86 -7.31 25.80 -2.67
C ILE A 86 -8.34 26.81 -2.20
N TYR A 87 -9.26 26.41 -1.32
CA TYR A 87 -10.29 27.30 -0.78
C TYR A 87 -9.69 28.54 -0.11
N ARG A 88 -8.70 28.37 0.77
CA ARG A 88 -8.03 29.49 1.47
C ARG A 88 -7.25 30.42 0.54
N SER A 89 -6.82 29.92 -0.63
CA SER A 89 -6.13 30.74 -1.63
C SER A 89 -7.07 31.62 -2.46
N LEU A 90 -8.38 31.37 -2.40
CA LEU A 90 -9.37 32.16 -3.12
C LEU A 90 -9.70 33.46 -2.38
N PRO A 91 -10.00 34.56 -3.10
CA PRO A 91 -10.58 35.76 -2.50
C PRO A 91 -11.92 35.49 -1.81
N GLU A 92 -12.28 36.30 -0.80
CA GLU A 92 -13.48 36.09 0.02
C GLU A 92 -14.78 36.00 -0.80
N ASP A 93 -14.91 36.79 -1.87
CA ASP A 93 -16.09 36.75 -2.74
C ASP A 93 -16.21 35.44 -3.55
N GLN A 94 -15.07 34.81 -3.87
CA GLN A 94 -15.02 33.53 -4.57
C GLN A 94 -15.22 32.34 -3.63
N GLN A 95 -14.74 32.45 -2.39
CA GLN A 95 -15.00 31.47 -1.33
C GLN A 95 -16.50 31.27 -1.10
N ILE A 96 -17.25 32.38 -0.98
CA ILE A 96 -18.70 32.36 -0.82
C ILE A 96 -19.40 31.75 -2.05
N LYS A 97 -18.94 32.09 -3.27
CA LYS A 97 -19.46 31.51 -4.52
C LYS A 97 -19.22 30.00 -4.58
N CYS A 98 -18.08 29.51 -4.14
CA CYS A 98 -17.79 28.06 -4.07
C CYS A 98 -18.79 27.34 -3.18
N PHE A 99 -19.06 27.83 -1.97
CA PHE A 99 -20.06 27.21 -1.10
C PHE A 99 -21.47 27.30 -1.67
N ALA A 100 -21.85 28.42 -2.29
CA ALA A 100 -23.15 28.54 -2.95
C ALA A 100 -23.34 27.55 -4.11
N MET A 101 -22.28 27.29 -4.90
CA MET A 101 -22.28 26.28 -5.96
C MET A 101 -22.31 24.85 -5.43
N LEU A 102 -21.66 24.56 -4.30
CA LEU A 102 -21.76 23.26 -3.65
C LEU A 102 -23.20 23.02 -3.15
N LEU A 103 -23.75 23.99 -2.42
CA LEU A 103 -25.11 23.91 -1.87
C LEU A 103 -26.18 23.72 -2.94
N SER A 104 -26.06 24.40 -4.10
CA SER A 104 -27.01 24.25 -5.21
C SER A 104 -26.98 22.86 -5.85
N ASN A 105 -25.88 22.13 -5.71
CA ASN A 105 -25.73 20.76 -6.21
C ASN A 105 -26.08 19.69 -5.17
N PHE A 106 -25.92 19.96 -3.87
CA PHE A 106 -26.30 19.03 -2.79
C PHE A 106 -27.79 19.08 -2.41
N GLY A 107 -28.54 20.09 -2.87
CA GLY A 107 -29.97 20.29 -2.58
C GLY A 107 -30.96 19.40 -3.36
N LYS A 108 -30.52 18.57 -4.30
CA LYS A 108 -31.40 17.59 -4.99
C LYS A 108 -31.37 16.22 -4.30
N LYS A 109 -31.72 16.17 -3.00
CA LYS A 109 -32.31 14.95 -2.45
C LYS A 109 -33.72 14.85 -3.02
N LYS A 110 -33.93 13.91 -3.95
CA LYS A 110 -35.29 13.51 -4.36
C LYS A 110 -36.06 13.13 -3.10
N GLY A 111 -37.12 13.88 -2.80
CA GLY A 111 -38.16 13.39 -1.91
C GLY A 111 -38.87 12.21 -2.57
N ASP A 112 -39.18 11.21 -1.75
CA ASP A 112 -40.36 10.36 -1.96
C ASP A 112 -41.63 11.22 -2.08
#